data_AF-A0A348Y727-F1
#
_entry.id   AF-A0A348Y727-F1
#
_cell.length_a   1.000
_cell.length_b   1.000
_cell.length_c   1.000
_cell.angle_alpha   90.00
_cell.angle_beta   90.00
_cell.angle_gamma   90.00
#
_symmetry.space_group_name_H-M   'P 1'
#
loop_
_entity.id
_entity.type
_entity.pdbx_description
1 polymer ?
#
loop_
_entity_poly.entity_id
_entity_poly.type
_entity_poly.pdbx_seq_one_letter_code
_entity_poly.pdbx_strand_id
1 'polypeptide(L)'
;MSNPIPLSFLDLAPVPEGKSITEGIAQTVETAQQAEKSGLNRYWMAEHHNMPGIASAATSVLLSHIGAQTKRIRIGAGGVMLPNHAPIVIAEQFGTLQALYGDRVDLGLGRAPGTDGATFQALRRQMQDADRFPQDVQELMYFLGNGTDDSPVQAFPGAKSNVPIWILGSSLFGATLAAHLGLPYVFASHFAPQMLGQAITAYREQFRPSAYLEKPYVMLAANLLLADDDATAQYHFTSAQQSFVRLRRGETGQMPKPTHD
;
A
#
# COMPACT_ATOMS: atom_id res chain seq x y z
N MET A 1 16.55 10.15 -25.17
CA MET A 1 15.42 10.82 -24.47
C MET A 1 15.29 10.15 -23.12
N SER A 2 15.44 10.89 -22.02
CA SER A 2 15.26 10.32 -20.68
C SER A 2 13.80 9.92 -20.52
N ASN A 3 13.53 8.63 -20.29
CA ASN A 3 12.18 8.20 -19.92
C ASN A 3 11.84 8.87 -18.58
N PRO A 4 10.79 9.70 -18.48
CA PRO A 4 10.44 10.36 -17.23
C PRO A 4 10.09 9.31 -16.16
N ILE A 5 10.50 9.55 -14.92
CA ILE A 5 10.18 8.67 -13.79
C ILE A 5 8.66 8.68 -13.60
N PRO A 6 7.96 7.51 -13.65
CA PRO A 6 6.52 7.47 -13.48
C PRO A 6 6.12 7.93 -12.07
N LEU A 7 5.11 8.81 -12.00
CA LEU A 7 4.51 9.24 -10.73
C LEU A 7 3.27 8.42 -10.40
N SER A 8 3.07 8.15 -9.11
CA SER A 8 1.93 7.40 -8.57
C SER A 8 1.41 8.11 -7.32
N PHE A 9 0.19 7.78 -6.90
CA PHE A 9 -0.44 8.31 -5.69
C PHE A 9 -0.61 7.19 -4.66
N LEU A 10 -0.27 7.46 -3.39
CA LEU A 10 -0.53 6.56 -2.27
C LEU A 10 -1.50 7.25 -1.33
N ASP A 11 -2.70 6.70 -1.21
CA ASP A 11 -3.81 7.26 -0.46
C ASP A 11 -4.08 6.46 0.84
N LEU A 12 -4.49 7.18 1.88
CA LEU A 12 -4.97 6.63 3.15
C LEU A 12 -6.50 6.76 3.27
N ALA A 13 -7.20 7.24 2.24
CA ALA A 13 -8.61 7.60 2.28
C ALA A 13 -8.94 8.50 3.49
N PRO A 14 -8.35 9.71 3.57
CA PRO A 14 -8.49 10.57 4.75
C PRO A 14 -9.94 11.01 4.95
N VAL A 15 -10.35 11.13 6.21
CA VAL A 15 -11.63 11.69 6.63
C VAL A 15 -11.36 13.06 7.27
N PRO A 16 -11.65 14.17 6.57
CA PRO A 16 -11.44 15.51 7.11
C PRO A 16 -12.29 15.80 8.34
N GLU A 17 -11.82 16.71 9.17
CA GLU A 17 -12.53 17.19 10.35
C GLU A 17 -13.90 17.77 10.00
N GLY A 18 -14.92 17.28 10.70
CA GLY A 18 -16.31 17.66 10.49
C GLY A 18 -16.98 16.98 9.30
N LYS A 19 -16.31 15.99 8.68
CA LYS A 19 -16.87 15.17 7.59
C LYS A 19 -17.21 13.77 8.04
N SER A 20 -18.19 13.16 7.39
CA SER A 20 -18.51 11.75 7.55
C SER A 20 -17.53 10.86 6.79
N ILE A 21 -17.43 9.58 7.17
CA ILE A 21 -16.64 8.58 6.43
C ILE A 21 -17.11 8.49 4.97
N THR A 22 -18.41 8.58 4.73
CA THR A 22 -19.00 8.59 3.38
C THR A 22 -18.47 9.75 2.54
N GLU A 23 -18.39 10.96 3.12
CA GLU A 23 -17.81 12.13 2.43
C GLU A 23 -16.32 11.95 2.17
N GLY A 24 -15.55 11.39 3.11
CA GLY A 24 -14.12 11.09 2.90
C GLY A 24 -13.89 10.07 1.78
N ILE A 25 -14.72 9.02 1.72
CA ILE A 25 -14.68 8.04 0.62
C ILE A 25 -15.03 8.69 -0.72
N ALA A 26 -16.04 9.57 -0.77
CA ALA A 26 -16.37 10.30 -1.99
C ALA A 26 -15.20 11.15 -2.49
N GLN A 27 -14.51 11.86 -1.59
CA GLN A 27 -13.30 12.63 -1.91
C GLN A 27 -12.13 11.73 -2.37
N THR A 28 -12.01 10.53 -1.81
CA THR A 28 -11.02 9.53 -2.23
C THR A 28 -11.26 9.11 -3.70
N VAL A 29 -12.52 8.90 -4.09
CA VAL A 29 -12.87 8.60 -5.49
C VAL A 29 -12.54 9.76 -6.42
N GLU A 30 -12.90 10.99 -6.04
CA GLU A 30 -12.55 12.19 -6.81
C GLU A 30 -11.04 12.30 -7.00
N THR A 31 -10.26 12.05 -5.94
CA THR A 31 -8.79 12.05 -5.97
C THR A 31 -8.24 11.00 -6.95
N ALA A 32 -8.77 9.78 -6.93
CA ALA A 32 -8.38 8.73 -7.88
C ALA A 32 -8.68 9.09 -9.34
N GLN A 33 -9.83 9.71 -9.60
CA GLN A 33 -10.19 10.19 -10.93
C GLN A 33 -9.28 11.32 -11.40
N GLN A 34 -8.89 12.24 -10.51
CA GLN A 34 -7.96 13.31 -10.85
C GLN A 34 -6.53 12.80 -11.07
N ALA A 35 -6.08 11.82 -10.27
CA ALA A 35 -4.81 11.13 -10.48
C ALA A 35 -4.76 10.49 -11.87
N GLU A 36 -5.86 9.81 -12.28
CA GLU A 36 -5.98 9.25 -13.63
C GLU A 36 -5.92 10.35 -14.70
N LYS A 37 -6.74 11.40 -14.60
CA LYS A 37 -6.77 12.51 -15.57
C LYS A 37 -5.41 13.19 -15.73
N SER A 38 -4.66 13.30 -14.64
CA SER A 38 -3.32 13.91 -14.60
C SER A 38 -2.22 12.99 -15.13
N GLY A 39 -2.55 11.74 -15.49
CA GLY A 39 -1.60 10.82 -16.11
C GLY A 39 -0.74 10.04 -15.12
N LEU A 40 -1.11 9.99 -13.84
CA LEU A 40 -0.39 9.15 -12.87
C LEU A 40 -0.51 7.67 -13.25
N ASN A 41 0.55 6.92 -12.94
CA ASN A 41 0.69 5.51 -13.32
C ASN A 41 -0.16 4.60 -12.43
N ARG A 42 -0.23 4.90 -11.13
CA ARG A 42 -0.88 4.05 -10.12
C ARG A 42 -1.57 4.92 -9.07
N TYR A 43 -2.64 4.37 -8.52
CA TYR A 43 -3.33 4.87 -7.35
C TYR A 43 -3.43 3.72 -6.34
N TRP A 44 -2.64 3.80 -5.28
CA TRP A 44 -2.55 2.77 -4.25
C TRP A 44 -3.20 3.22 -2.96
N MET A 45 -3.60 2.24 -2.16
CA MET A 45 -4.21 2.46 -0.86
C MET A 45 -3.48 1.73 0.25
N ALA A 46 -3.15 2.43 1.33
CA ALA A 46 -2.52 1.83 2.51
C ALA A 46 -3.55 1.29 3.50
N GLU A 47 -3.31 0.11 4.07
CA GLU A 47 -4.15 -0.47 5.11
C GLU A 47 -3.81 0.13 6.50
N HIS A 48 -4.80 0.70 7.18
CA HIS A 48 -4.68 1.18 8.56
C HIS A 48 -5.94 0.85 9.35
N HIS A 49 -5.78 0.45 10.61
CA HIS A 49 -6.90 0.11 11.49
C HIS A 49 -6.96 1.02 12.71
N ASN A 50 -8.17 1.19 13.24
CA ASN A 50 -8.44 1.96 14.46
C ASN A 50 -7.95 3.42 14.40
N MET A 51 -8.13 4.06 13.23
CA MET A 51 -7.79 5.46 12.99
C MET A 51 -9.02 6.20 12.46
N PRO A 52 -9.73 7.00 13.28
CA PRO A 52 -10.98 7.66 12.87
C PRO A 52 -10.86 8.58 11.65
N GLY A 53 -9.67 9.09 11.38
CA GLY A 53 -9.36 9.94 10.22
C GLY A 53 -8.99 9.18 8.94
N ILE A 54 -9.07 7.86 8.91
CA ILE A 54 -8.63 7.01 7.79
C ILE A 54 -9.69 5.94 7.50
N ALA A 55 -10.18 5.88 6.26
CA ALA A 55 -11.25 4.99 5.84
C ALA A 55 -10.78 3.70 5.12
N SER A 56 -9.47 3.49 5.00
CA SER A 56 -8.89 2.48 4.11
C SER A 56 -8.68 1.07 4.72
N ALA A 57 -9.22 0.79 5.90
CA ALA A 57 -9.03 -0.49 6.61
C ALA A 57 -9.49 -1.72 5.79
N ALA A 58 -10.63 -1.61 5.10
CA ALA A 58 -11.13 -2.65 4.19
C ALA A 58 -10.58 -2.42 2.76
N THR A 59 -9.26 -2.48 2.62
CA THR A 59 -8.53 -2.02 1.43
C THR A 59 -9.05 -2.60 0.12
N SER A 60 -9.30 -3.91 0.05
CA SER A 60 -9.82 -4.55 -1.19
C SER A 60 -11.22 -4.08 -1.57
N VAL A 61 -12.09 -3.81 -0.59
CA VAL A 61 -13.43 -3.27 -0.83
C VAL A 61 -13.35 -1.87 -1.42
N LEU A 62 -12.53 -1.00 -0.83
CA LEU A 62 -12.42 0.38 -1.30
C LEU A 62 -11.70 0.46 -2.65
N LEU A 63 -10.73 -0.41 -2.90
CA LEU A 63 -10.11 -0.56 -4.23
C LEU A 63 -11.10 -1.02 -5.29
N SER A 64 -12.03 -1.93 -4.96
CA SER A 64 -13.13 -2.29 -5.88
C SER A 64 -14.00 -1.07 -6.20
N HIS A 65 -14.38 -0.31 -5.19
CA HIS A 65 -15.16 0.91 -5.40
C HIS A 65 -14.44 1.93 -6.32
N ILE A 66 -13.16 2.19 -6.09
CA ILE A 66 -12.34 3.09 -6.93
C ILE A 66 -12.14 2.50 -8.33
N GLY A 67 -11.95 1.19 -8.42
CA GLY A 67 -11.82 0.47 -9.67
C GLY A 67 -13.02 0.70 -10.58
N ALA A 68 -14.24 0.63 -10.04
CA ALA A 68 -15.45 0.90 -10.80
C ALA A 68 -15.54 2.36 -11.32
N GLN A 69 -14.80 3.30 -10.74
CA GLN A 69 -14.86 4.73 -11.02
C GLN A 69 -13.66 5.26 -11.83
N THR A 70 -12.73 4.38 -12.20
CA THR A 70 -11.52 4.67 -12.99
C THR A 70 -11.39 3.69 -14.13
N LYS A 71 -10.68 4.06 -15.21
CA LYS A 71 -10.67 3.26 -16.46
C LYS A 71 -9.32 2.66 -16.83
N ARG A 72 -8.22 3.34 -16.50
CA ARG A 72 -6.88 3.07 -17.03
C ARG A 72 -5.79 3.12 -15.97
N ILE A 73 -5.92 3.94 -14.93
CA ILE A 73 -4.94 3.99 -13.84
C ILE A 73 -4.89 2.62 -13.15
N ARG A 74 -3.68 2.19 -12.79
CA ARG A 74 -3.53 1.00 -11.96
C ARG A 74 -4.06 1.26 -10.57
N ILE A 75 -4.76 0.30 -9.99
CA ILE A 75 -5.25 0.36 -8.62
C ILE A 75 -4.58 -0.75 -7.81
N GLY A 76 -4.30 -0.52 -6.53
CA GLY A 76 -3.67 -1.56 -5.74
C GLY A 76 -3.47 -1.23 -4.28
N ALA A 77 -2.97 -2.19 -3.52
CA ALA A 77 -2.59 -1.93 -2.15
C ALA A 77 -1.15 -1.40 -2.09
N GLY A 78 -0.94 -0.39 -1.24
CA GLY A 78 0.39 0.13 -0.88
C GLY A 78 0.59 0.21 0.64
N GLY A 79 0.32 -0.82 1.44
CA GLY A 79 0.14 -2.24 1.11
C GLY A 79 -0.85 -2.91 2.06
N VAL A 80 -1.20 -4.16 1.75
CA VAL A 80 -1.88 -5.06 2.68
C VAL A 80 -0.89 -5.40 3.78
N MET A 81 -1.29 -5.26 5.05
CA MET A 81 -0.48 -5.66 6.20
C MET A 81 -0.61 -7.18 6.36
N LEU A 82 0.11 -7.93 5.51
CA LEU A 82 -0.09 -9.37 5.33
C LEU A 82 -0.14 -10.18 6.63
N PRO A 83 0.65 -9.90 7.69
CA PRO A 83 0.55 -10.63 8.95
C PRO A 83 -0.83 -10.56 9.63
N ASN A 84 -1.68 -9.59 9.27
CA ASN A 84 -3.05 -9.47 9.77
C ASN A 84 -4.04 -10.45 9.09
N HIS A 85 -3.64 -11.08 7.98
CA HIS A 85 -4.55 -11.82 7.09
C HIS A 85 -4.04 -13.22 6.79
N ALA A 86 -4.96 -14.13 6.44
CA ALA A 86 -4.57 -15.40 5.83
C ALA A 86 -4.21 -15.17 4.35
N PRO A 87 -3.06 -15.69 3.84
CA PRO A 87 -2.65 -15.51 2.45
C PRO A 87 -3.72 -15.89 1.42
N ILE A 88 -4.46 -16.98 1.65
CA ILE A 88 -5.55 -17.42 0.75
C ILE A 88 -6.64 -16.36 0.59
N VAL A 89 -7.04 -15.68 1.66
CA VAL A 89 -8.09 -14.65 1.62
C VAL A 89 -7.61 -13.46 0.79
N ILE A 90 -6.34 -13.08 0.92
CA ILE A 90 -5.75 -12.01 0.12
C ILE A 90 -5.66 -12.43 -1.36
N ALA A 91 -5.30 -13.69 -1.65
CA ALA A 91 -5.30 -14.22 -3.00
C ALA A 91 -6.70 -14.15 -3.65
N GLU A 92 -7.75 -14.56 -2.93
CA GLU A 92 -9.13 -14.50 -3.42
C GLU A 92 -9.61 -13.06 -3.65
N GLN A 93 -9.30 -12.15 -2.73
CA GLN A 93 -9.66 -10.73 -2.85
C GLN A 93 -9.00 -10.06 -4.05
N PHE A 94 -7.68 -10.21 -4.20
CA PHE A 94 -6.94 -9.58 -5.30
C PHE A 94 -7.15 -10.30 -6.63
N GLY A 95 -7.38 -11.61 -6.62
CA GLY A 95 -7.90 -12.34 -7.76
C GLY A 95 -9.25 -11.82 -8.23
N THR A 96 -10.15 -11.52 -7.29
CA THR A 96 -11.45 -10.93 -7.61
C THR A 96 -11.29 -9.54 -8.22
N LEU A 97 -10.41 -8.70 -7.64
CA LEU A 97 -10.09 -7.39 -8.22
C LEU A 97 -9.52 -7.53 -9.64
N GLN A 98 -8.63 -8.49 -9.87
CA GLN A 98 -8.05 -8.74 -11.19
C GLN A 98 -9.11 -9.25 -12.19
N ALA A 99 -10.04 -10.09 -11.77
CA ALA A 99 -11.17 -10.51 -12.61
C ALA A 99 -12.09 -9.33 -12.98
N LEU A 100 -12.28 -8.36 -12.07
CA LEU A 100 -13.10 -7.17 -12.31
C LEU A 100 -12.40 -6.12 -13.18
N TYR A 101 -11.08 -5.97 -13.06
CA TYR A 101 -10.34 -4.82 -13.58
C TYR A 101 -9.17 -5.17 -14.51
N GLY A 102 -8.96 -6.45 -14.79
CA GLY A 102 -7.86 -6.94 -15.62
C GLY A 102 -6.48 -6.66 -15.02
N ASP A 103 -5.51 -6.46 -15.91
CA ASP A 103 -4.09 -6.37 -15.54
C ASP A 103 -3.70 -5.11 -14.75
N ARG A 104 -4.66 -4.21 -14.46
CA ARG A 104 -4.39 -2.94 -13.76
C ARG A 104 -4.36 -3.05 -12.24
N VAL A 105 -4.42 -4.26 -11.68
CA VAL A 105 -4.37 -4.49 -10.23
C VAL A 105 -2.93 -4.72 -9.76
N ASP A 106 -2.54 -4.09 -8.66
CA ASP A 106 -1.28 -4.33 -7.95
C ASP A 106 -1.53 -4.80 -6.50
N LEU A 107 -0.69 -5.71 -6.01
CA LEU A 107 -0.74 -6.20 -4.63
C LEU A 107 0.56 -5.87 -3.89
N GLY A 108 0.61 -4.71 -3.25
CA GLY A 108 1.68 -4.37 -2.32
C GLY A 108 1.48 -5.03 -0.95
N LEU A 109 2.56 -5.56 -0.38
CA LEU A 109 2.58 -6.29 0.88
C LEU A 109 3.52 -5.62 1.88
N GLY A 110 3.02 -5.35 3.09
CA GLY A 110 3.78 -4.81 4.20
C GLY A 110 3.88 -5.81 5.37
N ARG A 111 5.02 -5.77 6.07
CA ARG A 111 5.30 -6.61 7.25
C ARG A 111 4.78 -6.02 8.56
N ALA A 112 4.66 -4.70 8.64
CA ALA A 112 4.22 -4.06 9.88
C ALA A 112 2.76 -4.43 10.18
N PRO A 113 2.33 -4.41 11.45
CA PRO A 113 0.92 -4.69 11.78
C PRO A 113 -0.03 -3.56 11.33
N GLY A 114 0.49 -2.36 11.03
CA GLY A 114 -0.31 -1.21 10.58
C GLY A 114 -1.35 -0.73 11.58
N THR A 115 -1.19 -1.05 12.86
CA THR A 115 -2.16 -0.74 13.90
C THR A 115 -1.56 -0.72 15.31
N ASP A 116 -2.35 -0.32 16.31
CA ASP A 116 -2.00 -0.30 17.72
C ASP A 116 -2.13 -1.68 18.39
N GLY A 117 -1.60 -1.81 19.61
CA GLY A 117 -1.58 -3.09 20.33
C GLY A 117 -2.97 -3.66 20.66
N ALA A 118 -3.97 -2.82 20.96
CA ALA A 118 -5.31 -3.31 21.27
C ALA A 118 -5.99 -3.86 20.01
N THR A 119 -5.83 -3.17 18.89
CA THR A 119 -6.34 -3.64 17.59
C THR A 119 -5.61 -4.90 17.12
N PHE A 120 -4.30 -5.00 17.34
CA PHE A 120 -3.53 -6.21 17.06
C PHE A 120 -4.09 -7.45 17.80
N GLN A 121 -4.48 -7.27 19.07
CA GLN A 121 -5.17 -8.32 19.84
C GLN A 121 -6.57 -8.61 19.30
N ALA A 122 -7.32 -7.58 18.90
CA ALA A 122 -8.66 -7.76 18.31
C ALA A 122 -8.62 -8.52 16.97
N LEU A 123 -7.57 -8.33 16.17
CA LEU A 123 -7.26 -9.11 14.96
C LEU A 123 -6.78 -10.54 15.26
N ARG A 124 -6.65 -10.90 16.55
CA ARG A 124 -6.20 -12.20 17.05
C ARG A 124 -4.80 -12.56 16.54
N ARG A 125 -3.89 -11.58 16.49
CA ARG A 125 -2.52 -11.75 16.03
C ARG A 125 -1.54 -11.92 17.19
N GLN A 126 -0.40 -12.53 16.89
CA GLN A 126 0.72 -12.74 17.80
C GLN A 126 1.98 -12.09 17.23
N MET A 127 2.88 -11.57 18.08
CA MET A 127 4.06 -10.83 17.60
C MET A 127 4.93 -11.63 16.61
N GLN A 128 4.98 -12.95 16.77
CA GLN A 128 5.67 -13.89 15.89
C GLN A 128 5.06 -13.99 14.47
N ASP A 129 3.83 -13.53 14.25
CA ASP A 129 3.20 -13.52 12.92
C ASP A 129 3.98 -12.61 11.96
N ALA A 130 4.61 -11.53 12.47
CA ALA A 130 5.46 -10.65 11.65
C ALA A 130 6.76 -11.33 11.18
N ASP A 131 7.21 -12.39 11.87
CA ASP A 131 8.39 -13.18 11.50
C ASP A 131 8.05 -14.22 10.42
N ARG A 132 6.77 -14.59 10.30
CA ARG A 132 6.24 -15.47 9.25
C ARG A 132 6.05 -14.78 7.89
N PHE A 133 6.20 -13.46 7.83
CA PHE A 133 5.95 -12.68 6.62
C PHE A 133 6.63 -13.24 5.35
N PRO A 134 7.91 -13.69 5.35
CA PRO A 134 8.51 -14.33 4.18
C PRO A 134 7.76 -15.57 3.70
N GLN A 135 7.33 -16.43 4.63
CA GLN A 135 6.59 -17.65 4.34
C GLN A 135 5.19 -17.32 3.83
N ASP A 136 4.53 -16.34 4.45
CA ASP A 136 3.19 -15.90 4.04
C ASP A 136 3.21 -15.28 2.63
N VAL A 137 4.27 -14.54 2.27
CA VAL A 137 4.49 -14.04 0.89
C VAL A 137 4.64 -15.20 -0.09
N GLN A 138 5.44 -16.22 0.24
CA GLN A 138 5.62 -17.39 -0.62
C GLN A 138 4.33 -18.21 -0.76
N GLU A 139 3.57 -18.37 0.32
CA GLU A 139 2.27 -19.03 0.33
C GLU A 139 1.25 -18.26 -0.53
N LEU A 140 1.23 -16.93 -0.44
CA LEU A 140 0.41 -16.08 -1.31
C LEU A 140 0.80 -16.21 -2.79
N MET A 141 2.10 -16.20 -3.11
CA MET A 141 2.60 -16.43 -4.48
C MET A 141 2.20 -17.82 -4.99
N TYR A 142 2.23 -18.83 -4.12
CA TYR A 142 1.77 -20.18 -4.42
C TYR A 142 0.29 -20.18 -4.79
N PHE A 143 -0.58 -19.55 -3.97
CA PHE A 143 -2.02 -19.45 -4.22
C PHE A 143 -2.40 -18.66 -5.48
N LEU A 144 -1.63 -17.63 -5.85
CA LEU A 144 -1.91 -16.80 -7.02
C LEU A 144 -1.40 -17.41 -8.34
N GLY A 145 -0.43 -18.31 -8.25
CA GLY A 145 0.22 -18.94 -9.40
C GLY A 145 -0.47 -20.23 -9.86
N ASN A 146 0.28 -21.04 -10.62
CA ASN A 146 -0.13 -22.37 -11.08
C ASN A 146 0.23 -23.49 -10.08
N GLY A 147 0.80 -23.14 -8.92
CA GLY A 147 1.28 -24.12 -7.94
C GLY A 147 0.16 -24.93 -7.28
N THR A 148 -1.08 -24.44 -7.34
CA THR A 148 -2.24 -25.05 -6.68
C THR A 148 -3.00 -26.07 -7.51
N ASP A 149 -2.57 -26.38 -8.74
CA ASP A 149 -3.33 -27.25 -9.67
C ASP A 149 -3.61 -28.64 -9.07
N ASP A 150 -2.65 -29.18 -8.33
CA ASP A 150 -2.75 -30.47 -7.64
C ASP A 150 -3.00 -30.32 -6.12
N SER A 151 -3.32 -29.11 -5.66
CA SER A 151 -3.60 -28.83 -4.24
C SER A 151 -5.06 -29.11 -3.90
N PRO A 152 -5.36 -29.69 -2.72
CA PRO A 152 -6.73 -29.79 -2.23
C PRO A 152 -7.35 -28.42 -1.92
N VAL A 153 -6.54 -27.36 -1.82
CA VAL A 153 -6.98 -25.98 -1.53
C VAL A 153 -6.50 -25.05 -2.64
N GLN A 154 -7.45 -24.35 -3.25
CA GLN A 154 -7.22 -23.36 -4.31
C GLN A 154 -7.94 -22.06 -3.96
N ALA A 155 -7.29 -20.93 -4.21
CA ALA A 155 -7.83 -19.61 -3.90
C ALA A 155 -8.71 -19.12 -5.05
N PHE A 156 -9.97 -19.55 -5.23
CA PHE A 156 -10.78 -19.02 -6.34
C PHE A 156 -11.42 -17.67 -5.98
N PRO A 157 -11.36 -16.63 -6.86
CA PRO A 157 -10.84 -16.61 -8.23
C PRO A 157 -9.36 -16.19 -8.38
N GLY A 158 -8.58 -16.15 -7.29
CA GLY A 158 -7.14 -15.84 -7.29
C GLY A 158 -6.21 -16.89 -7.90
N ALA A 159 -6.58 -18.16 -7.95
CA ALA A 159 -5.77 -19.19 -8.57
C ALA A 159 -5.49 -18.84 -10.04
N LYS A 160 -4.22 -18.89 -10.46
CA LYS A 160 -3.75 -18.51 -11.81
C LYS A 160 -3.98 -17.05 -12.20
N SER A 161 -4.41 -16.18 -11.28
CA SER A 161 -4.56 -14.75 -11.55
C SER A 161 -3.21 -14.08 -11.81
N ASN A 162 -2.12 -14.59 -11.23
CA ASN A 162 -0.78 -14.02 -11.35
C ASN A 162 -0.73 -12.51 -11.04
N VAL A 163 -1.54 -12.05 -10.08
CA VAL A 163 -1.57 -10.62 -9.68
C VAL A 163 -0.16 -10.16 -9.30
N PRO A 164 0.35 -9.05 -9.88
CA PRO A 164 1.69 -8.55 -9.57
C PRO A 164 1.87 -8.19 -8.08
N ILE A 165 2.81 -8.87 -7.42
CA ILE A 165 3.16 -8.61 -6.02
C ILE A 165 4.28 -7.58 -5.93
N TRP A 166 4.16 -6.70 -4.95
CA TRP A 166 5.19 -5.75 -4.53
C TRP A 166 5.52 -5.92 -3.05
N ILE A 167 6.80 -5.78 -2.70
CA ILE A 167 7.22 -5.76 -1.30
C ILE A 167 7.42 -4.31 -0.86
N LEU A 168 6.71 -3.90 0.19
CA LEU A 168 6.88 -2.60 0.82
C LEU A 168 7.76 -2.76 2.06
N GLY A 169 8.70 -1.85 2.25
CA GLY A 169 9.55 -1.85 3.44
C GLY A 169 10.05 -0.46 3.83
N SER A 170 10.34 -0.32 5.12
CA SER A 170 11.02 0.83 5.71
C SER A 170 12.32 0.40 6.42
N SER A 171 12.81 -0.81 6.14
CA SER A 171 14.02 -1.39 6.72
C SER A 171 14.74 -2.29 5.72
N LEU A 172 15.96 -2.73 6.08
CA LEU A 172 16.76 -3.66 5.26
C LEU A 172 16.07 -5.00 5.03
N PHE A 173 15.24 -5.45 5.97
CA PHE A 173 14.54 -6.73 5.85
C PHE A 173 13.70 -6.79 4.58
N GLY A 174 12.87 -5.76 4.33
CA GLY A 174 12.00 -5.73 3.15
C GLY A 174 12.80 -5.67 1.85
N ALA A 175 13.90 -4.92 1.84
CA ALA A 175 14.81 -4.83 0.70
C ALA A 175 15.44 -6.20 0.37
N THR A 176 15.99 -6.87 1.38
CA THR A 176 16.62 -8.19 1.23
C THR A 176 15.60 -9.25 0.81
N LEU A 177 14.39 -9.26 1.37
CA LEU A 177 13.34 -10.21 0.98
C LEU A 177 12.93 -10.00 -0.50
N ALA A 178 12.64 -8.77 -0.89
CA ALA A 178 12.27 -8.43 -2.27
C ALA A 178 13.36 -8.84 -3.27
N ALA A 179 14.62 -8.61 -2.91
CA ALA A 179 15.78 -8.97 -3.71
C ALA A 179 15.91 -10.50 -3.88
N HIS A 180 15.76 -11.27 -2.80
CA HIS A 180 15.88 -12.74 -2.85
C HIS A 180 14.76 -13.41 -3.63
N LEU A 181 13.54 -12.86 -3.57
CA LEU A 181 12.38 -13.35 -4.33
C LEU A 181 12.32 -12.78 -5.77
N GLY A 182 13.20 -11.84 -6.11
CA GLY A 182 13.19 -11.16 -7.41
C GLY A 182 11.91 -10.38 -7.67
N LEU A 183 11.37 -9.74 -6.63
CA LEU A 183 10.13 -8.95 -6.68
C LEU A 183 10.41 -7.44 -6.76
N PRO A 184 9.47 -6.63 -7.27
CA PRO A 184 9.59 -5.18 -7.23
C PRO A 184 9.49 -4.67 -5.79
N TYR A 185 10.27 -3.64 -5.48
CA TYR A 185 10.43 -3.12 -4.12
C TYR A 185 9.96 -1.67 -4.01
N VAL A 186 9.24 -1.35 -2.93
CA VAL A 186 8.88 0.04 -2.58
C VAL A 186 9.48 0.40 -1.22
N PHE A 187 10.27 1.47 -1.18
CA PHE A 187 10.82 1.99 0.07
C PHE A 187 9.94 3.13 0.61
N ALA A 188 9.45 3.00 1.84
CA ALA A 188 8.64 4.01 2.52
C ALA A 188 9.52 5.07 3.21
N SER A 189 10.05 6.01 2.43
CA SER A 189 10.99 7.03 2.92
C SER A 189 10.36 8.03 3.88
N HIS A 190 9.04 8.18 3.88
CA HIS A 190 8.32 9.00 4.84
C HIS A 190 8.35 8.45 6.27
N PHE A 191 8.68 7.17 6.47
CA PHE A 191 8.85 6.57 7.80
C PHE A 191 10.31 6.48 8.26
N ALA A 192 11.21 6.10 7.37
CA ALA A 192 12.63 5.86 7.69
C ALA A 192 13.56 6.50 6.65
N PRO A 193 13.53 7.84 6.47
CA PRO A 193 14.29 8.51 5.42
C PRO A 193 15.80 8.23 5.49
N GLN A 194 16.33 8.09 6.70
CA GLN A 194 17.75 7.77 6.96
C GLN A 194 18.20 6.40 6.44
N MET A 195 17.27 5.45 6.26
CA MET A 195 17.58 4.10 5.77
C MET A 195 17.46 3.96 4.25
N LEU A 196 16.96 4.99 3.56
CA LEU A 196 16.64 4.97 2.13
C LEU A 196 17.82 4.48 1.26
N GLY A 197 18.97 5.11 1.40
CA GLY A 197 20.16 4.77 0.60
C GLY A 197 20.61 3.33 0.84
N GLN A 198 20.73 2.94 2.11
CA GLN A 198 21.19 1.61 2.49
C GLN A 198 20.25 0.50 2.01
N ALA A 199 18.93 0.70 2.12
CA ALA A 199 17.94 -0.28 1.68
C ALA A 199 17.92 -0.46 0.17
N ILE A 200 18.03 0.63 -0.60
CA ILE A 200 18.06 0.54 -2.07
C ILE A 200 19.34 -0.13 -2.55
N THR A 201 20.48 0.20 -1.94
CA THR A 201 21.76 -0.46 -2.24
C THR A 201 21.64 -1.96 -1.97
N ALA A 202 21.17 -2.35 -0.77
CA ALA A 202 20.98 -3.76 -0.43
C ALA A 202 20.04 -4.49 -1.39
N TYR A 203 18.90 -3.88 -1.77
CA TYR A 203 17.98 -4.47 -2.74
C TYR A 203 18.66 -4.71 -4.09
N ARG A 204 19.38 -3.72 -4.62
CA ARG A 204 20.03 -3.81 -5.93
C ARG A 204 21.19 -4.81 -5.95
N GLU A 205 22.02 -4.83 -4.91
CA GLU A 205 23.19 -5.71 -4.83
C GLU A 205 22.81 -7.18 -4.63
N GLN A 206 21.73 -7.45 -3.90
CA GLN A 206 21.29 -8.81 -3.57
C GLN A 206 20.21 -9.34 -4.53
N PHE A 207 19.80 -8.55 -5.52
CA PHE A 207 18.69 -8.88 -6.42
C PHE A 207 18.98 -10.15 -7.21
N ARG A 208 18.02 -11.07 -7.20
CA ARG A 208 18.04 -12.29 -8.00
C ARG A 208 16.95 -12.19 -9.06
N PRO A 209 17.27 -12.27 -10.36
CA PRO A 209 16.26 -12.37 -11.41
C PRO A 209 15.29 -13.52 -11.14
N SER A 210 14.03 -13.30 -11.47
CA SER A 210 12.93 -14.27 -11.27
C SER A 210 12.00 -14.28 -12.48
N ALA A 211 10.96 -15.09 -12.43
CA ALA A 211 9.88 -15.06 -13.43
C ALA A 211 9.13 -13.70 -13.46
N TYR A 212 9.26 -12.87 -12.41
CA TYR A 212 8.59 -11.58 -12.30
C TYR A 212 9.42 -10.41 -12.83
N LEU A 213 10.75 -10.46 -12.66
CA LEU A 213 11.66 -9.38 -13.03
C LEU A 213 13.05 -9.90 -13.43
N GLU A 214 13.54 -9.42 -14.59
CA GLU A 214 14.91 -9.68 -15.05
C GLU A 214 15.96 -8.78 -14.36
N LYS A 215 15.53 -7.61 -13.88
CA LYS A 215 16.40 -6.59 -13.26
C LYS A 215 15.70 -5.89 -12.09
N PRO A 216 16.45 -5.32 -11.14
CA PRO A 216 15.85 -4.65 -9.97
C PRO A 216 14.90 -3.52 -10.39
N TYR A 217 13.73 -3.45 -9.75
CA TYR A 217 12.74 -2.39 -9.96
C TYR A 217 12.30 -1.79 -8.62
N VAL A 218 12.55 -0.49 -8.43
CA VAL A 218 12.34 0.22 -7.17
C VAL A 218 11.37 1.38 -7.35
N MET A 219 10.47 1.56 -6.40
CA MET A 219 9.66 2.78 -6.21
C MET A 219 10.00 3.43 -4.86
N LEU A 220 9.95 4.77 -4.82
CA LEU A 220 10.06 5.53 -3.57
C LEU A 220 8.68 6.05 -3.18
N ALA A 221 8.25 5.76 -1.96
CA ALA A 221 7.05 6.36 -1.38
C ALA A 221 7.46 7.52 -0.46
N ALA A 222 7.25 8.74 -0.94
CA ALA A 222 7.58 9.99 -0.23
C ALA A 222 6.32 10.84 -0.04
N ASN A 223 6.29 11.62 1.04
CA ASN A 223 5.28 12.66 1.23
C ASN A 223 5.65 13.86 0.38
N LEU A 224 4.71 14.35 -0.42
CA LEU A 224 4.83 15.61 -1.13
C LEU A 224 3.61 16.45 -0.82
N LEU A 225 3.84 17.75 -0.65
CA LEU A 225 2.78 18.74 -0.60
C LEU A 225 3.11 19.80 -1.63
N LEU A 226 2.17 20.00 -2.55
CA LEU A 226 2.31 20.90 -3.69
C LEU A 226 1.20 21.94 -3.63
N ALA A 227 1.56 23.19 -3.87
CA ALA A 227 0.65 24.31 -4.04
C ALA A 227 1.25 25.28 -5.07
N ASP A 228 0.52 26.33 -5.43
CA ASP A 228 1.00 27.35 -6.37
C ASP A 228 2.19 28.15 -5.82
N ASP A 229 2.34 28.22 -4.49
CA ASP A 229 3.45 28.87 -3.80
C ASP A 229 3.81 28.20 -2.47
N ASP A 230 5.02 28.49 -1.97
CA ASP A 230 5.57 27.90 -0.74
C ASP A 230 4.75 28.24 0.51
N ALA A 231 4.16 29.43 0.60
CA ALA A 231 3.39 29.83 1.78
C ALA A 231 2.07 29.06 1.85
N THR A 232 1.39 28.90 0.71
CA THR A 232 0.19 28.06 0.60
C THR A 232 0.53 26.60 0.89
N ALA A 233 1.66 26.11 0.41
CA ALA A 233 2.13 24.76 0.71
C ALA A 233 2.37 24.57 2.22
N GLN A 234 3.09 25.49 2.86
CA GLN A 234 3.35 25.46 4.30
C GLN A 234 2.06 25.52 5.13
N TYR A 235 1.11 26.36 4.73
CA TYR A 235 -0.20 26.44 5.38
C TYR A 235 -0.92 25.10 5.33
N HIS A 236 -1.06 24.48 4.16
CA HIS A 236 -1.71 23.16 4.05
C HIS A 236 -0.94 22.05 4.76
N PHE A 237 0.40 22.16 4.86
CA PHE A 237 1.23 21.19 5.56
C PHE A 237 0.92 21.10 7.06
N THR A 238 0.41 22.17 7.66
CA THR A 238 0.03 22.19 9.08
C THR A 238 -1.03 21.13 9.42
N SER A 239 -1.91 20.72 8.49
CA SER A 239 -2.83 19.60 8.70
C SER A 239 -2.08 18.28 9.00
N ALA A 240 -1.04 17.98 8.21
CA ALA A 240 -0.24 16.77 8.39
C ALA A 240 0.59 16.85 9.69
N GLN A 241 1.14 18.03 10.01
CA GLN A 241 1.88 18.25 11.26
C GLN A 241 0.99 18.04 12.49
N GLN A 242 -0.22 18.63 12.49
CA GLN A 242 -1.19 18.44 13.56
C GLN A 242 -1.60 16.98 13.73
N SER A 243 -1.92 16.27 12.63
CA SER A 243 -2.22 14.83 12.66
C SER A 243 -1.09 14.01 13.26
N PHE A 244 0.17 14.32 12.90
CA PHE A 244 1.32 13.61 13.42
C PHE A 244 1.56 13.88 14.92
N VAL A 245 1.37 15.12 15.38
CA VAL A 245 1.43 15.47 16.80
C VAL A 245 0.35 14.74 17.59
N ARG A 246 -0.90 14.72 17.10
CA ARG A 246 -2.01 13.97 17.70
C ARG A 246 -1.69 12.48 17.81
N LEU A 247 -1.16 11.88 16.73
CA LEU A 247 -0.74 10.48 16.72
C LEU A 247 0.31 10.18 17.80
N ARG A 248 1.32 11.04 17.95
CA ARG A 248 2.36 10.90 18.98
C ARG A 248 1.82 11.02 20.41
N ARG A 249 0.71 11.71 20.60
CA ARG A 249 0.02 11.87 21.89
C ARG A 249 -1.04 10.79 22.15
N GLY A 250 -1.33 9.92 21.18
CA GLY A 250 -2.44 8.96 21.28
C GLY A 250 -3.83 9.59 21.11
N GLU A 251 -3.91 10.80 20.55
CA GLU A 251 -5.13 11.59 20.36
C GLU A 251 -5.62 11.52 18.89
N THR A 252 -5.58 10.32 18.30
CA THR A 252 -5.92 10.14 16.88
C THR A 252 -7.37 10.54 16.62
N GLY A 253 -7.60 11.26 15.52
CA GLY A 253 -8.93 11.73 15.12
C GLY A 253 -9.00 11.99 13.62
N GLN A 254 -10.03 12.72 13.21
CA GLN A 254 -10.18 13.19 11.83
C GLN A 254 -9.04 14.13 11.43
N MET A 255 -8.75 14.20 10.13
CA MET A 255 -7.68 15.04 9.59
C MET A 255 -8.03 16.52 9.83
N PRO A 256 -7.24 17.25 10.64
CA PRO A 256 -7.56 18.61 11.04
C PRO A 256 -7.44 19.57 9.86
N LYS A 257 -8.17 20.68 9.94
CA LYS A 257 -8.00 21.80 9.00
C LYS A 257 -6.60 22.43 9.15
N PRO A 258 -6.06 23.00 8.06
CA PRO A 258 -4.82 23.75 8.15
C PRO A 258 -5.00 25.00 9.01
N THR A 259 -3.93 25.41 9.68
CA THR A 259 -3.89 26.54 10.62
C THR A 259 -2.72 27.47 10.34
N HIS A 260 -2.83 28.72 10.80
CA HIS A 260 -1.72 29.69 10.83
C HIS A 260 -1.02 29.74 12.20
N ASP A 261 -1.56 29.02 13.19
CA ASP A 261 -1.10 29.01 14.59
C ASP A 261 0.07 28.05 14.84
#